data_AF-K2MY67-F1
#
_entry.id   AF-K2MY67-F1
#
_cell.length_a   1.000
_cell.length_b   1.000
_cell.length_c   1.000
_cell.angle_alpha   90.00
_cell.angle_beta   90.00
_cell.angle_gamma   90.00
#
_symmetry.space_group_name_H-M   'P 1'
#
loop_
_entity.id
_entity.type
_entity.pdbx_description
1 polymer ?
#
loop_
_entity_poly.entity_id
_entity_poly.type
_entity_poly.pdbx_seq_one_letter_code
_entity_poly.pdbx_strand_id
1 'polypeptide(L)'
;MSRRVFTSAVLLLFFVVMCCGTGGTAAAVKESTDLNFEWKGITDGKESVDALGVPGLLNVGSDVFAVAEAQCKETKKSEDTVFTGIASQLLTAATADQPEEVLKDPKDTKVLEEVTSTDPKKRVDVSRPTAVVEGSNIYMLVGNYTRTAASCEGDAGTAPWGLLLVKGHVSTGENSEGKKIQWNDTHAVPCAFLHQEQGESWTGLIGGGGL
;
A
#
# COMPACT_ATOMS: atom_id res chain seq x y z
N MET A 1 18.99 14.20 -3.53
CA MET A 1 18.51 12.83 -3.81
C MET A 1 18.96 12.42 -5.20
N SER A 2 19.50 11.21 -5.36
CA SER A 2 20.00 10.74 -6.65
C SER A 2 18.83 10.57 -7.63
N ARG A 3 18.82 11.39 -8.69
CA ARG A 3 17.80 11.38 -9.75
C ARG A 3 17.66 10.01 -10.44
N ARG A 4 18.67 9.14 -10.31
CA ARG A 4 18.70 7.80 -10.91
C ARG A 4 17.77 6.81 -10.22
N VAL A 5 17.58 6.92 -8.91
CA VAL A 5 16.69 6.01 -8.14
C VAL A 5 15.23 6.27 -8.52
N PHE A 6 14.91 7.54 -8.75
CA PHE A 6 13.58 7.99 -9.16
C PHE A 6 13.19 7.46 -10.54
N THR A 7 14.11 7.50 -11.52
CA THR A 7 13.84 6.96 -12.86
C THR A 7 13.61 5.45 -12.81
N SER A 8 14.41 4.74 -12.00
CA SER A 8 14.29 3.29 -11.85
C SER A 8 12.96 2.88 -11.22
N ALA A 9 12.48 3.61 -10.21
CA ALA A 9 11.21 3.33 -9.54
C ALA A 9 9.99 3.55 -10.45
N VAL A 10 10.01 4.64 -11.24
CA VAL A 10 8.96 4.93 -12.23
C VAL A 10 8.96 3.88 -13.34
N LEU A 11 10.12 3.46 -13.82
CA LEU A 11 10.23 2.37 -14.79
C LEU A 11 9.69 1.07 -14.23
N LEU A 12 10.05 0.70 -12.99
CA LEU A 12 9.56 -0.52 -12.34
C LEU A 12 8.03 -0.52 -12.22
N LEU A 13 7.43 0.59 -11.77
CA LEU A 13 5.98 0.73 -11.72
C LEU A 13 5.33 0.65 -13.10
N PHE A 14 5.93 1.28 -14.12
CA PHE A 14 5.43 1.20 -15.49
C PHE A 14 5.44 -0.24 -16.03
N PHE A 15 6.52 -0.99 -15.77
CA PHE A 15 6.61 -2.40 -16.14
C PHE A 15 5.57 -3.26 -15.41
N VAL A 16 5.37 -3.05 -14.11
CA VAL A 16 4.36 -3.78 -13.32
C VAL A 16 2.94 -3.48 -13.84
N VAL A 17 2.63 -2.22 -14.14
CA VAL A 17 1.31 -1.83 -14.68
C VAL A 17 1.08 -2.40 -16.09
N MET A 18 2.11 -2.44 -16.95
CA MET A 18 1.99 -3.03 -18.28
C MET A 18 1.81 -4.56 -18.24
N CYS A 19 2.48 -5.26 -17.32
CA CYS A 19 2.35 -6.71 -17.19
C CYS A 19 1.04 -7.15 -16.53
N CYS A 20 0.35 -6.24 -15.82
CA CYS A 20 -1.01 -6.45 -15.31
C CYS A 20 -2.10 -5.85 -16.23
N GLY A 21 -1.73 -5.22 -17.35
CA GLY A 21 -2.64 -4.71 -18.38
C GLY A 21 -2.82 -5.70 -19.52
N THR A 22 -4.06 -5.97 -19.92
CA THR A 22 -4.41 -6.94 -20.96
C THR A 22 -3.85 -6.55 -22.34
N GLY A 23 -2.79 -7.23 -22.78
CA GLY A 23 -2.36 -7.15 -24.18
C GLY A 23 -1.05 -7.89 -24.51
N GLY A 24 -1.16 -9.10 -25.07
CA GLY A 24 -0.13 -9.67 -25.96
C GLY A 24 0.67 -10.87 -25.45
N THR A 25 0.11 -12.06 -25.65
CA THR A 25 0.75 -13.38 -25.92
C THR A 25 2.01 -13.83 -25.17
N ALA A 26 1.83 -14.97 -24.47
CA ALA A 26 2.78 -16.03 -24.15
C ALA A 26 3.71 -15.88 -22.93
N ALA A 27 3.11 -15.84 -21.75
CA ALA A 27 3.30 -16.90 -20.75
C ALA A 27 1.97 -17.01 -20.00
N ALA A 28 1.45 -18.22 -19.79
CA ALA A 28 0.34 -18.42 -18.88
C ALA A 28 0.84 -18.09 -17.47
N VAL A 29 0.75 -16.81 -17.09
CA VAL A 29 0.81 -16.38 -15.70
C VAL A 29 -0.42 -17.04 -15.08
N LYS A 30 -0.18 -18.20 -14.45
CA LYS A 30 -1.13 -18.88 -13.58
C LYS A 30 -1.72 -17.77 -12.71
N GLU A 31 -3.03 -17.52 -12.84
CA GLU A 31 -3.76 -16.63 -11.92
C GLU A 31 -3.26 -17.00 -10.53
N SER A 32 -2.54 -16.08 -9.89
CA SER A 32 -2.12 -16.28 -8.51
C SER A 32 -3.41 -16.54 -7.75
N THR A 33 -3.49 -17.67 -7.05
CA THR A 33 -4.59 -18.07 -6.17
C THR A 33 -5.31 -16.83 -5.65
N ASP A 34 -6.60 -16.65 -5.99
CA ASP A 34 -7.39 -15.43 -5.75
C ASP A 34 -7.38 -15.01 -4.27
N LEU A 35 -6.29 -14.36 -3.85
CA LEU A 35 -6.19 -13.72 -2.55
C LEU A 35 -7.05 -12.48 -2.62
N ASN A 36 -8.28 -12.61 -2.12
CA ASN A 36 -9.19 -11.50 -1.99
C ASN A 36 -8.75 -10.66 -0.80
N PHE A 37 -8.46 -9.40 -1.03
CA PHE A 37 -8.13 -8.45 0.02
C PHE A 37 -9.23 -7.41 0.17
N GLU A 38 -9.41 -6.92 1.40
CA GLU A 38 -10.37 -5.87 1.72
C GLU A 38 -9.69 -4.79 2.56
N TRP A 39 -9.82 -3.53 2.14
CA TRP A 39 -9.37 -2.38 2.92
C TRP A 39 -10.47 -1.91 3.88
N LYS A 40 -10.15 -1.84 5.18
CA LYS A 40 -11.08 -1.39 6.21
C LYS A 40 -10.54 -0.19 6.97
N GLY A 41 -11.45 0.71 7.36
CA GLY A 41 -11.10 1.77 8.32
C GLY A 41 -10.88 1.18 9.70
N ILE A 42 -9.89 1.72 10.42
CA ILE A 42 -9.75 1.38 11.83
C ILE A 42 -10.92 1.95 12.64
N THR A 43 -11.33 1.24 13.67
CA THR A 43 -12.46 1.63 14.51
C THR A 43 -11.95 2.43 15.72
N ASP A 44 -12.24 3.73 15.73
CA ASP A 44 -11.92 4.63 16.83
C ASP A 44 -12.46 4.09 18.17
N GLY A 45 -11.61 4.10 19.20
CA GLY A 45 -11.88 3.53 20.53
C GLY A 45 -11.73 2.00 20.66
N LYS A 46 -11.47 1.27 19.57
CA LYS A 46 -10.96 -0.12 19.59
C LYS A 46 -9.49 -0.20 19.19
N GLU A 47 -9.07 0.71 18.32
CA GLU A 47 -7.74 0.76 17.73
C GLU A 47 -7.21 2.20 17.78
N SER A 48 -5.90 2.35 17.91
CA SER A 48 -5.22 3.65 17.84
C SER A 48 -4.05 3.60 16.86
N VAL A 49 -3.66 4.76 16.36
CA VAL A 49 -2.40 4.98 15.63
C VAL A 49 -1.39 5.52 16.63
N ASP A 50 -0.27 4.82 16.79
CA ASP A 50 0.79 5.18 17.73
C ASP A 50 1.94 5.94 17.06
N ALA A 51 2.23 5.61 15.81
CA ALA A 51 3.29 6.24 15.04
C ALA A 51 2.95 6.29 13.55
N LEU A 52 3.49 7.30 12.88
CA LEU A 52 3.46 7.44 11.43
C LEU A 52 4.88 7.29 10.88
N GLY A 53 5.02 6.53 9.81
CA GLY A 53 6.28 6.26 9.15
C GLY A 53 6.20 6.48 7.65
N VAL A 54 7.36 6.66 7.02
CA VAL A 54 7.50 6.66 5.55
C VAL A 54 6.47 7.59 4.85
N PRO A 55 6.48 8.90 5.17
CA PRO A 55 5.51 9.82 4.62
C PRO A 55 5.74 10.08 3.12
N GLY A 56 4.67 10.46 2.43
CA GLY A 56 4.72 10.95 1.05
C GLY A 56 3.58 11.91 0.74
N LEU A 57 3.76 12.71 -0.32
CA LEU A 57 2.75 13.65 -0.80
C LEU A 57 2.30 13.28 -2.21
N LEU A 58 0.99 13.18 -2.41
CA LEU A 58 0.40 12.83 -3.70
C LEU A 58 -0.38 14.01 -4.25
N ASN A 59 -0.02 14.45 -5.45
CA ASN A 59 -0.79 15.45 -6.20
C ASN A 59 -1.73 14.72 -7.16
N VAL A 60 -3.05 14.82 -6.93
CA VAL A 60 -4.09 14.20 -7.75
C VAL A 60 -5.01 15.31 -8.29
N GLY A 61 -4.81 15.68 -9.55
CA GLY A 61 -5.52 16.81 -10.15
C GLY A 61 -5.08 18.14 -9.51
N SER A 62 -5.98 18.78 -8.77
CA SER A 62 -5.70 20.01 -7.98
C SER A 62 -5.53 19.73 -6.48
N ASP A 63 -5.78 18.49 -6.06
CA ASP A 63 -5.84 18.10 -4.66
C ASP A 63 -4.48 17.50 -4.24
N VAL A 64 -3.99 17.86 -3.06
CA VAL A 64 -2.77 17.29 -2.48
C VAL A 64 -3.14 16.42 -1.29
N PHE A 65 -2.62 15.19 -1.22
CA PHE A 65 -2.85 14.27 -0.13
C PHE A 65 -1.55 13.96 0.60
N ALA A 66 -1.59 13.95 1.93
CA ALA A 66 -0.59 13.29 2.74
C ALA A 66 -0.90 11.80 2.84
N VAL A 67 0.11 10.95 2.67
CA VAL A 67 0.02 9.50 2.83
C VAL A 67 1.18 9.02 3.69
N ALA A 68 0.93 8.09 4.61
CA ALA A 68 1.96 7.50 5.46
C ALA A 68 1.62 6.07 5.85
N GLU A 69 2.64 5.30 6.20
CA GLU A 69 2.46 4.07 6.99
C GLU A 69 1.98 4.44 8.39
N ALA A 70 0.95 3.76 8.86
CA ALA A 70 0.41 3.91 10.21
C ALA A 70 0.74 2.66 11.02
N GLN A 71 1.45 2.83 12.14
CA GLN A 71 1.67 1.78 13.12
C GLN A 71 0.55 1.86 14.16
N CYS A 72 -0.22 0.79 14.25
CA CYS A 72 -1.46 0.74 15.01
C CYS A 72 -1.40 -0.32 16.11
N LYS A 73 -2.22 -0.12 17.15
CA LYS A 73 -2.42 -1.11 18.21
C LYS A 73 -3.90 -1.27 18.56
N GLU A 74 -4.25 -2.45 19.06
CA GLU A 74 -5.56 -2.67 19.67
C GLU A 74 -5.59 -2.12 21.11
N THR A 75 -6.61 -1.32 21.45
CA THR A 75 -6.66 -0.57 22.73
C THR A 75 -7.17 -1.42 23.92
N LYS A 76 -7.73 -2.61 23.69
CA LYS A 76 -8.47 -3.38 24.71
C LYS A 76 -8.05 -4.84 24.89
N LYS A 77 -7.05 -5.33 24.17
CA LYS A 77 -6.53 -6.70 24.36
C LYS A 77 -5.43 -6.74 25.42
N SER A 78 -5.33 -7.88 26.11
CA SER A 78 -4.32 -8.16 27.14
C SER A 78 -2.90 -8.36 26.56
N GLU A 79 -2.78 -8.47 25.24
CA GLU A 79 -1.53 -8.49 24.50
C GLU A 79 -1.53 -7.33 23.50
N ASP A 80 -0.46 -6.53 23.49
CA ASP A 80 -0.24 -5.43 22.55
C ASP A 80 -0.11 -5.99 21.12
N THR A 81 -1.25 -6.20 20.47
CA THR A 81 -1.29 -6.61 19.06
C THR A 81 -0.99 -5.38 18.22
N VAL A 82 0.25 -5.30 17.72
CA VAL A 82 0.70 -4.26 16.79
C VAL A 82 0.46 -4.72 15.37
N PHE A 83 -0.05 -3.82 14.53
CA PHE A 83 -0.27 -4.04 13.11
C PHE A 83 -0.04 -2.73 12.35
N THR A 84 -0.01 -2.81 11.03
CA THR A 84 0.26 -1.67 10.15
C THR A 84 -0.86 -1.43 9.15
N GLY A 85 -1.01 -0.17 8.76
CA GLY A 85 -1.97 0.28 7.76
C GLY A 85 -1.43 1.48 7.00
N ILE A 86 -2.28 2.08 6.17
CA ILE A 86 -1.98 3.29 5.40
C ILE A 86 -2.92 4.41 5.84
N ALA A 87 -2.34 5.50 6.34
CA ALA A 87 -3.05 6.73 6.64
C ALA A 87 -3.02 7.66 5.43
N SER A 88 -4.15 8.32 5.14
CA SER A 88 -4.22 9.29 4.05
C SER A 88 -5.20 10.43 4.35
N GLN A 89 -4.77 11.67 4.15
CA GLN A 89 -5.57 12.88 4.41
C GLN A 89 -5.43 13.87 3.25
N LEU A 90 -6.55 14.47 2.82
CA LEU A 90 -6.55 15.63 1.93
C LEU A 90 -5.99 16.86 2.64
N LEU A 91 -5.02 17.53 2.01
CA LEU A 91 -4.50 18.80 2.47
C LEU A 91 -5.31 19.94 1.85
N THR A 92 -5.80 20.83 2.69
CA THR A 92 -6.40 22.09 2.26
C THR A 92 -5.32 23.16 2.18
N ALA A 93 -5.50 24.14 1.30
CA ALA A 93 -4.54 25.23 1.16
C ALA A 93 -4.51 26.07 2.44
N ALA A 94 -3.45 25.93 3.23
CA ALA A 94 -3.19 26.81 4.36
C ALA A 94 -2.66 28.17 3.86
N THR A 95 -3.16 29.26 4.45
CA THR A 95 -2.60 30.61 4.30
C THR A 95 -1.41 30.71 5.25
N ALA A 96 -0.22 30.33 4.78
CA ALA A 96 0.86 29.91 5.67
C ALA A 96 1.68 31.04 6.32
N ASP A 97 1.83 30.93 7.65
CA ASP A 97 2.96 31.43 8.46
C ASP A 97 3.50 30.37 9.47
N GLN A 98 2.80 29.24 9.69
CA GLN A 98 3.13 28.24 10.73
C GLN A 98 3.05 26.78 10.19
N PRO A 99 3.86 25.84 10.71
CA PRO A 99 3.74 24.42 10.39
C PRO A 99 2.39 23.84 10.82
N GLU A 100 1.81 22.98 9.98
CA GLU A 100 0.59 22.23 10.29
C GLU A 100 0.91 20.74 10.46
N GLU A 101 0.36 20.15 11.50
CA GLU A 101 0.46 18.71 11.75
C GLU A 101 -0.76 18.01 11.14
N VAL A 102 -0.50 16.92 10.40
CA VAL A 102 -1.48 16.19 9.60
C VAL A 102 -1.58 14.73 10.06
N LEU A 103 -2.59 13.99 9.59
CA LEU A 103 -2.89 12.59 9.89
C LEU A 103 -3.15 12.33 11.37
N LYS A 104 -3.88 13.25 12.03
CA LYS A 104 -4.20 13.16 13.46
C LYS A 104 -5.40 12.28 13.77
N ASP A 105 -6.35 12.17 12.85
CA ASP A 105 -7.56 11.37 13.05
C ASP A 105 -7.25 9.91 12.68
N PRO A 106 -7.38 8.96 13.62
CA PRO A 106 -7.25 7.53 13.32
C PRO A 106 -8.15 7.08 12.15
N LYS A 107 -9.30 7.72 11.93
CA LYS A 107 -10.24 7.38 10.83
C LYS A 107 -9.67 7.60 9.43
N ASP A 108 -8.59 8.36 9.31
CA ASP A 108 -7.84 8.53 8.06
C ASP A 108 -6.99 7.30 7.70
N THR A 109 -6.94 6.30 8.59
CA THR A 109 -6.16 5.07 8.41
C THR A 109 -7.01 3.92 7.89
N LYS A 110 -6.46 3.21 6.90
CA LYS A 110 -6.98 1.95 6.37
C LYS A 110 -6.02 0.80 6.64
N VAL A 111 -6.56 -0.36 7.00
CA VAL A 111 -5.84 -1.62 7.18
C VAL A 111 -6.28 -2.63 6.14
N LEU A 112 -5.38 -3.55 5.79
CA LEU A 112 -5.65 -4.60 4.83
C LEU A 112 -6.02 -5.90 5.55
N GLU A 113 -7.11 -6.53 5.13
CA GLU A 113 -7.55 -7.84 5.61
C GLU A 113 -7.61 -8.84 4.46
N GLU A 114 -7.13 -10.05 4.70
CA GLU A 114 -7.29 -11.19 3.82
C GLU A 114 -8.72 -11.75 3.99
N VAL A 115 -9.49 -11.77 2.90
CA VAL A 115 -10.85 -12.30 2.87
C VAL A 115 -10.77 -13.82 2.80
N THR A 116 -10.79 -14.44 3.97
CA THR A 116 -10.87 -15.91 4.12
C THR A 116 -12.22 -16.31 4.69
N SER A 117 -12.57 -17.59 4.62
CA SER A 117 -13.77 -18.16 5.25
C SER A 117 -13.67 -18.26 6.77
N THR A 118 -12.54 -17.86 7.37
CA THR A 118 -12.28 -17.99 8.81
C THR A 118 -12.44 -16.63 9.49
N ASP A 119 -13.25 -16.58 10.55
CA ASP A 119 -13.35 -15.43 11.45
C ASP A 119 -12.50 -15.66 12.71
N PRO A 120 -11.76 -14.64 13.19
CA PRO A 120 -11.62 -13.30 12.61
C PRO A 120 -10.76 -13.30 11.33
N LYS A 121 -11.12 -12.42 10.38
CA LYS A 121 -10.31 -12.18 9.17
C LYS A 121 -8.86 -11.85 9.54
N LYS A 122 -7.92 -12.38 8.76
CA LYS A 122 -6.49 -12.23 9.01
C LYS A 122 -6.01 -10.85 8.52
N ARG A 123 -5.34 -10.09 9.39
CA ARG A 123 -4.70 -8.83 9.00
C ARG A 123 -3.45 -9.07 8.19
N VAL A 124 -3.22 -8.18 7.25
CA VAL A 124 -2.03 -8.14 6.41
C VAL A 124 -1.33 -6.83 6.69
N ASP A 125 -0.13 -6.93 7.26
CA ASP A 125 0.71 -5.78 7.52
C ASP A 125 1.25 -5.22 6.20
N VAL A 126 1.04 -3.92 6.01
CA VAL A 126 1.45 -3.15 4.83
C VAL A 126 2.39 -2.04 5.25
N SER A 127 3.53 -1.94 4.57
CA SER A 127 4.59 -1.00 4.95
C SER A 127 5.22 -0.33 3.74
N ARG A 128 5.94 0.76 4.01
CA ARG A 128 6.74 1.50 3.04
C ARG A 128 5.99 1.88 1.76
N PRO A 129 4.85 2.58 1.87
CA PRO A 129 4.07 2.99 0.71
C PRO A 129 4.94 3.77 -0.28
N THR A 130 4.91 3.35 -1.54
CA THR A 130 5.54 4.03 -2.67
C THR A 130 4.48 4.20 -3.75
N ALA A 131 4.01 5.42 -3.97
CA ALA A 131 2.85 5.68 -4.83
C ALA A 131 3.18 6.58 -6.03
N VAL A 132 2.45 6.36 -7.12
CA VAL A 132 2.44 7.18 -8.33
C VAL A 132 1.00 7.53 -8.71
N VAL A 133 0.82 8.69 -9.32
CA VAL A 133 -0.48 9.19 -9.75
C VAL A 133 -0.56 9.20 -11.27
N GLU A 134 -1.64 8.65 -11.81
CA GLU A 134 -1.95 8.67 -13.24
C GLU A 134 -3.41 9.13 -13.42
N GLY A 135 -3.58 10.38 -13.88
CA GLY A 135 -4.90 11.01 -13.96
C GLY A 135 -5.55 11.12 -12.58
N SER A 136 -6.69 10.44 -12.40
CA SER A 136 -7.40 10.33 -11.11
C SER A 136 -7.10 9.03 -10.35
N ASN A 137 -6.29 8.14 -10.94
CA ASN A 137 -5.90 6.88 -10.32
C ASN A 137 -4.60 7.05 -9.54
N ILE A 138 -4.49 6.31 -8.46
CA ILE A 138 -3.30 6.22 -7.63
C ILE A 138 -2.87 4.75 -7.64
N TYR A 139 -1.61 4.48 -7.94
CA TYR A 139 -1.04 3.14 -7.82
C TYR A 139 0.02 3.17 -6.74
N MET A 140 -0.09 2.28 -5.77
CA MET A 140 0.78 2.23 -4.61
C MET A 140 1.37 0.84 -4.46
N LEU A 141 2.70 0.76 -4.42
CA LEU A 141 3.40 -0.44 -4.04
C LEU A 141 3.61 -0.42 -2.53
N VAL A 142 3.20 -1.50 -1.85
CA VAL A 142 3.42 -1.72 -0.41
C VAL A 142 4.11 -3.05 -0.17
N GLY A 143 5.00 -3.09 0.82
CA GLY A 143 5.57 -4.34 1.31
C GLY A 143 4.56 -5.06 2.19
N ASN A 144 4.26 -6.31 1.87
CA ASN A 144 3.51 -7.24 2.72
C ASN A 144 4.51 -8.01 3.59
N TYR A 145 4.50 -7.71 4.88
CA TYR A 145 5.33 -8.40 5.85
C TYR A 145 4.46 -9.38 6.64
N THR A 146 4.80 -10.66 6.61
CA THR A 146 4.37 -11.57 7.68
C THR A 146 5.55 -11.86 8.60
N ARG A 147 5.26 -12.34 9.80
CA ARG A 147 6.28 -12.66 10.83
C ARG A 147 7.16 -13.86 10.46
N THR A 148 6.88 -14.56 9.37
CA THR A 148 7.60 -15.78 8.93
C THR A 148 8.76 -15.46 7.98
N ALA A 149 9.80 -16.30 8.02
CA ALA A 149 11.02 -16.12 7.24
C ALA A 149 10.74 -16.02 5.74
N ALA A 150 11.42 -15.08 5.09
CA ALA A 150 11.23 -14.79 3.69
C ALA A 150 11.78 -15.90 2.76
N SER A 151 10.92 -16.60 2.03
CA SER A 151 11.33 -17.40 0.85
C SER A 151 10.48 -17.07 -0.39
N CYS A 152 11.10 -17.01 -1.57
CA CYS A 152 10.40 -17.08 -2.85
C CYS A 152 10.13 -18.54 -3.28
N GLU A 153 10.26 -19.48 -2.34
CA GLU A 153 10.01 -20.90 -2.56
C GLU A 153 8.52 -21.18 -2.33
N GLY A 154 7.76 -21.35 -3.41
CA GLY A 154 6.32 -21.64 -3.38
C GLY A 154 5.56 -21.03 -4.55
N ASP A 155 4.28 -21.41 -4.71
CA ASP A 155 3.37 -20.72 -5.64
C ASP A 155 3.17 -19.26 -5.18
N ALA A 156 2.93 -18.33 -6.10
CA ALA A 156 2.82 -16.88 -5.82
C ALA A 156 1.83 -16.51 -4.70
N GLY A 157 0.81 -17.36 -4.45
CA GLY A 157 -0.16 -17.19 -3.36
C GLY A 157 0.26 -17.77 -2.00
N THR A 158 1.46 -18.35 -1.87
CA THR A 158 1.95 -19.02 -0.65
C THR A 158 3.22 -18.41 -0.06
N ALA A 159 3.79 -17.37 -0.70
CA ALA A 159 5.00 -16.74 -0.21
C ALA A 159 4.72 -15.96 1.10
N PRO A 160 5.52 -16.17 2.17
CA PRO A 160 5.31 -15.52 3.47
C PRO A 160 5.64 -14.02 3.48
N TRP A 161 6.05 -13.44 2.37
CA TRP A 161 6.42 -12.03 2.23
C TRP A 161 6.27 -11.65 0.76
N GLY A 162 6.02 -10.38 0.47
CA GLY A 162 5.91 -9.95 -0.92
C GLY A 162 5.62 -8.48 -1.09
N LEU A 163 5.38 -8.10 -2.34
CA LEU A 163 4.93 -6.77 -2.71
C LEU A 163 3.48 -6.84 -3.16
N LEU A 164 2.69 -5.87 -2.74
CA LEU A 164 1.33 -5.70 -3.22
C LEU A 164 1.24 -4.42 -4.04
N LEU A 165 0.60 -4.52 -5.20
CA LEU A 165 0.16 -3.37 -5.97
C LEU A 165 -1.27 -3.03 -5.55
N VAL A 166 -1.46 -1.83 -5.02
CA VAL A 166 -2.73 -1.29 -4.55
C VAL A 166 -3.19 -0.21 -5.52
N LYS A 167 -4.42 -0.31 -5.98
CA LYS A 167 -5.07 0.75 -6.76
C LYS A 167 -5.97 1.58 -5.84
N GLY A 168 -5.81 2.89 -5.91
CA GLY A 168 -6.64 3.87 -5.24
C GLY A 168 -7.27 4.86 -6.22
N HIS A 169 -8.34 5.51 -5.79
CA HIS A 169 -8.92 6.65 -6.50
C HIS A 169 -9.45 7.66 -5.49
N VAL A 170 -9.55 8.93 -5.89
CA VAL A 170 -10.15 9.96 -5.04
C VAL A 170 -11.67 9.88 -5.16
N SER A 171 -12.36 9.87 -4.01
CA SER A 171 -13.82 9.84 -3.97
C SER A 171 -14.42 11.12 -4.57
N THR A 172 -15.39 10.97 -5.47
CA THR A 172 -16.13 12.10 -6.04
C THR A 172 -17.19 12.59 -5.06
N GLY A 173 -16.83 13.53 -4.18
CA GLY A 173 -17.76 14.31 -3.37
C GLY A 173 -17.96 15.70 -3.95
N GLU A 174 -19.21 16.21 -3.96
CA GLU A 174 -19.54 17.55 -4.49
C GLU A 174 -18.86 18.69 -3.71
N ASN A 175 -18.40 18.44 -2.47
CA ASN A 175 -17.69 19.39 -1.62
C ASN A 175 -16.34 18.84 -1.12
N SER A 176 -15.38 19.73 -0.91
CA SER A 176 -13.99 19.44 -0.51
C SER A 176 -13.85 18.77 0.87
N GLU A 177 -14.85 18.88 1.75
CA GLU A 177 -14.83 18.35 3.12
C GLU A 177 -14.93 16.81 3.21
N GLY A 178 -15.24 16.11 2.12
CA GLY A 178 -15.43 14.65 2.12
C GLY A 178 -14.49 13.87 1.18
N LYS A 179 -13.61 14.56 0.46
CA LYS A 179 -12.71 13.92 -0.50
C LYS A 179 -11.62 13.12 0.23
N LYS A 180 -11.55 11.83 -0.06
CA LYS A 180 -10.55 10.91 0.48
C LYS A 180 -10.06 9.95 -0.59
N ILE A 181 -8.88 9.38 -0.37
CA ILE A 181 -8.42 8.27 -1.17
C ILE A 181 -9.19 7.03 -0.75
N GLN A 182 -9.78 6.35 -1.73
CA GLN A 182 -10.38 5.03 -1.59
C GLN A 182 -9.42 4.00 -2.17
N TRP A 183 -8.83 3.19 -1.29
CA TRP A 183 -8.04 2.03 -1.66
C TRP A 183 -8.96 0.87 -2.00
N ASN A 184 -8.78 0.29 -3.19
CA ASN A 184 -9.66 -0.72 -3.75
C ASN A 184 -8.86 -2.00 -4.02
N ASP A 185 -8.57 -2.26 -5.29
CA ASP A 185 -7.98 -3.48 -5.79
C ASP A 185 -6.55 -3.64 -5.27
N THR A 186 -6.25 -4.83 -4.77
CA THR A 186 -4.92 -5.17 -4.26
C THR A 186 -4.48 -6.46 -4.90
N HIS A 187 -3.34 -6.42 -5.58
CA HIS A 187 -2.79 -7.55 -6.31
C HIS A 187 -1.43 -7.92 -5.75
N ALA A 188 -1.21 -9.20 -5.49
CA ALA A 188 0.11 -9.70 -5.18
C ALA A 188 1.00 -9.61 -6.44
N VAL A 189 2.19 -9.02 -6.30
CA VAL A 189 3.19 -9.00 -7.37
C VAL A 189 3.91 -10.36 -7.34
N PRO A 190 3.83 -11.18 -8.41
CA PRO A 190 4.42 -12.51 -8.40
C PRO A 190 5.95 -12.45 -8.23
N CYS A 191 6.49 -13.28 -7.34
CA CYS A 191 7.95 -13.40 -7.14
C CYS A 191 8.69 -13.80 -8.43
N ALA A 192 8.05 -14.50 -9.36
CA ALA A 192 8.62 -14.84 -10.67
C ALA A 192 9.06 -13.62 -11.49
N PHE A 193 8.41 -12.47 -11.28
CA PHE A 193 8.81 -11.20 -11.89
C PHE A 193 10.17 -10.70 -11.38
N LEU A 194 10.54 -11.09 -10.15
CA LEU A 194 11.81 -10.71 -9.50
C LEU A 194 12.97 -11.64 -9.87
N HIS A 195 12.66 -12.86 -10.30
CA HIS A 195 13.64 -13.87 -10.71
C HIS A 195 14.08 -13.77 -12.18
N GLN A 196 13.47 -12.87 -12.96
CA GLN A 196 13.67 -12.87 -14.42
C GLN A 196 15.00 -12.24 -14.86
N GLU A 197 15.68 -11.49 -14.00
CA GLU A 197 16.98 -10.89 -14.32
C GLU A 197 18.07 -11.25 -13.30
N GLN A 198 19.09 -11.96 -13.82
CA GLN A 198 20.37 -12.31 -13.21
C GLN A 198 20.32 -13.50 -12.25
N GLY A 199 21.22 -14.47 -12.47
CA GLY A 199 21.34 -15.73 -11.72
C GLY A 199 21.79 -15.58 -10.26
N GLU A 200 21.39 -14.51 -9.60
CA GLU A 200 21.57 -14.24 -8.19
C GLU A 200 20.20 -14.25 -7.51
N SER A 201 20.06 -15.08 -6.47
CA SER A 201 18.83 -15.20 -5.70
C SER A 201 18.64 -13.94 -4.84
N TRP A 202 17.80 -13.01 -5.30
CA TRP A 202 17.36 -11.89 -4.48
C TRP A 202 16.60 -12.41 -3.26
N THR A 203 17.03 -12.03 -2.06
CA THR A 203 16.37 -12.41 -0.80
C THR A 203 15.22 -11.47 -0.43
N GLY A 204 15.05 -10.38 -1.17
CA GLY A 204 14.15 -9.28 -0.81
C GLY A 204 14.00 -8.24 -1.91
N LEU A 205 12.76 -7.89 -2.27
CA LEU A 205 12.43 -6.60 -2.89
C LEU A 205 11.47 -5.85 -1.97
N ILE A 206 11.85 -4.64 -1.58
CA ILE A 206 11.08 -3.79 -0.68
C ILE A 206 10.87 -2.45 -1.39
N GLY A 207 9.68 -1.86 -1.24
CA GLY A 207 9.45 -0.48 -1.64
C GLY A 207 10.47 0.45 -0.97
N GLY A 208 11.05 1.38 -1.74
CA GLY A 208 11.99 2.37 -1.20
C GLY A 208 11.37 3.21 -0.07
N GLY A 209 10.05 3.37 -0.13
CA GLY A 209 9.27 4.11 0.84
C GLY A 209 9.34 5.61 0.58
N GLY A 210 8.17 6.23 0.45
CA GLY A 210 8.02 7.68 0.36
C GLY A 210 8.49 8.28 -0.96
N LEU A 211 7.82 9.39 -1.30
CA LEU A 211 8.32 10.49 -2.11
C LEU A 211 7.60 11.78 -1.67
#